data_AF-A0A2L0I6P8-F1
#
_entry.id   AF-A0A2L0I6P8-F1
#
_cell.length_a   1.000
_cell.length_b   1.000
_cell.length_c   1.000
_cell.angle_alpha   90.00
_cell.angle_beta   90.00
_cell.angle_gamma   90.00
#
_symmetry.space_group_name_H-M   'P 1'
#
loop_
_entity.id
_entity.type
_entity.pdbx_description
1 polymer ?
#
loop_
_entity_poly.entity_id
_entity_poly.type
_entity_poly.pdbx_seq_one_letter_code
_entity_poly.pdbx_strand_id
1 'polypeptide(L)' 'MKACSIRHRPAYNARHTYATMLLMDGVNPMFVVDQLGHSLQMLIKRYTKWLHGDKNKQEIAKLSVTRTA' A
#
# COMPACT_ATOMS: atom_id res chain seq x y z
N MET A 1 -11.61 11.84 16.51
CA MET A 1 -11.83 10.51 17.14
C MET A 1 -12.82 10.56 18.30
N LYS A 2 -12.71 11.49 19.25
CA LYS A 2 -13.64 11.60 20.41
C LYS A 2 -15.11 11.75 20.02
N ALA A 3 -15.42 12.58 19.01
CA ALA A 3 -16.78 12.74 18.49
C ALA A 3 -17.35 11.46 17.84
N CYS A 4 -16.48 10.58 17.33
CA CYS A 4 -16.87 9.29 16.77
C CYS A 4 -16.70 8.14 17.77
N SER A 5 -16.49 8.45 19.06
CA SER A 5 -16.21 7.45 20.11
C SER A 5 -15.02 6.51 19.82
N ILE A 6 -14.06 6.97 19.01
CA ILE A 6 -12.85 6.19 18.69
C ILE A 6 -11.76 6.51 19.73
N ARG A 7 -11.11 5.47 20.26
CA ARG A 7 -9.94 5.61 21.17
C ARG A 7 -8.85 6.43 20.48
N HIS A 8 -8.24 7.37 21.22
CA HIS A 8 -7.13 8.18 20.73
C HIS A 8 -6.01 7.32 20.09
N ARG A 9 -5.44 7.80 19.00
CA ARG A 9 -4.25 7.25 18.34
C ARG A 9 -3.27 8.38 18.06
N PRO A 10 -1.96 8.16 18.22
CA PRO A 10 -0.95 9.13 17.83
C PRO A 10 -1.07 9.48 16.34
N ALA A 11 -0.74 10.72 15.97
CA ALA A 11 -0.76 11.18 14.58
C ALA A 11 0.11 10.31 13.65
N TYR A 12 1.19 9.72 14.18
CA TYR A 12 2.05 8.77 13.46
C TYR A 12 1.29 7.60 12.82
N ASN A 13 0.18 7.16 13.41
CA ASN A 13 -0.61 6.08 12.83
C ASN A 13 -1.28 6.48 11.51
N ALA A 14 -1.58 7.77 11.31
CA ALA A 14 -2.13 8.26 10.04
C ALA A 14 -1.12 8.05 8.90
N ARG A 15 0.19 8.17 9.17
CA ARG A 15 1.25 7.87 8.20
C ARG A 15 1.23 6.40 7.76
N HIS A 16 0.98 5.47 8.69
CA HIS A 16 0.82 4.06 8.36
C HIS A 16 -0.43 3.78 7.52
N THR A 17 -1.54 4.42 7.86
CA THR A 17 -2.80 4.33 7.09
C THR A 17 -2.58 4.85 5.67
N TYR A 18 -1.95 6.02 5.53
CA TYR A 18 -1.65 6.62 4.23
C TYR A 18 -0.79 5.70 3.35
N ALA A 19 0.31 5.14 3.88
CA ALA A 19 1.15 4.19 3.15
C ALA A 19 0.36 2.96 2.65
N THR A 20 -0.52 2.43 3.50
CA THR A 20 -1.33 1.25 3.18
C THR A 20 -2.36 1.57 2.10
N MET A 21 -3.03 2.72 2.17
CA MET A 21 -4.01 3.15 1.16
C MET A 21 -3.38 3.29 -0.22
N LEU A 22 -2.21 3.93 -0.33
CA LEU A 22 -1.51 4.06 -1.62
C LEU A 22 -1.17 2.70 -2.23
N LEU A 23 -0.72 1.74 -1.41
CA LEU A 23 -0.43 0.38 -1.88
C LEU A 23 -1.71 -0.40 -2.25
N MET A 24 -2.82 -0.16 -1.54
CA MET A 24 -4.13 -0.69 -1.89
C MET A 24 -4.64 -0.17 -3.23
N ASP A 25 -4.36 1.09 -3.54
CA ASP A 25 -4.71 1.71 -4.83
C ASP A 25 -3.74 1.31 -5.96
N GLY A 26 -2.70 0.51 -5.67
CA GLY A 26 -1.74 0.05 -6.65
C GLY A 26 -0.74 1.12 -7.10
N VAL A 27 -0.56 2.18 -6.30
CA VAL A 27 0.41 3.24 -6.56
C VAL A 27 1.82 2.65 -6.56
N ASN A 28 2.68 3.17 -7.45
CA ASN A 28 4.07 2.76 -7.57
C ASN A 28 4.81 2.85 -6.21
N PRO A 29 5.34 1.74 -5.67
CA PRO A 29 6.04 1.72 -4.39
C PRO A 29 7.21 2.71 -4.28
N MET A 30 7.89 3.04 -5.38
CA MET A 30 8.96 4.05 -5.39
C MET A 30 8.41 5.44 -5.08
N PHE A 31 7.29 5.80 -5.68
CA PHE A 31 6.62 7.07 -5.38
C PHE A 31 6.17 7.11 -3.90
N VAL A 32 5.64 6.01 -3.38
CA VAL A 32 5.23 5.92 -1.97
C VAL A 32 6.42 6.11 -1.02
N VAL A 33 7.58 5.53 -1.37
CA VAL A 33 8.84 5.72 -0.63
C VAL A 33 9.26 7.18 -0.57
N ASP A 34 9.23 7.88 -1.71
CA ASP A 34 9.65 9.28 -1.80
C ASP A 34 8.73 10.19 -0.97
N GLN A 35 7.42 9.94 -0.99
CA GLN A 35 6.45 10.67 -0.16
C GLN A 35 6.65 10.44 1.35
N LEU A 36 7.05 9.23 1.73
CA LEU A 36 7.25 8.89 3.13
C LEU A 36 8.67 9.26 3.61
N GLY A 37 9.66 9.35 2.73
CA GLY A 37 11.05 9.65 3.09
C GLY A 37 11.73 8.50 3.83
N HIS A 38 11.50 7.25 3.41
CA HIS A 38 12.17 6.07 3.97
C HIS A 38 12.53 5.04 2.90
N SER A 39 13.47 4.14 3.18
CA SER A 39 13.91 3.14 2.21
C SER A 39 12.79 2.21 1.70
N LEU A 40 12.92 1.79 0.44
CA LEU A 40 12.04 0.78 -0.17
C LEU A 40 12.00 -0.53 0.62
N GLN A 41 13.15 -0.96 1.14
CA GLN A 41 13.25 -2.14 1.99
C GLN A 41 12.35 -2.02 3.24
N MET A 42 12.28 -0.83 3.85
CA MET A 42 11.38 -0.59 4.98
C MET A 42 9.91 -0.66 4.54
N LEU A 43 9.55 -0.05 3.40
CA LEU A 43 8.19 -0.08 2.88
C LEU A 43 7.71 -1.52 2.65
N ILE A 44 8.52 -2.32 1.95
CA ILE A 44 8.22 -3.73 1.66
C ILE A 44 8.05 -4.52 2.97
N LYS A 45 9.02 -4.43 3.87
CA LYS A 45 8.98 -5.17 5.14
C LYS A 45 7.75 -4.83 6.00
N ARG A 46 7.29 -3.58 5.98
CA ARG A 46 6.22 -3.09 6.87
C ARG A 46 4.82 -3.18 6.27
N TYR A 47 4.66 -2.92 4.98
CA TYR A 47 3.34 -2.68 4.39
C TYR A 47 2.96 -3.64 3.27
N THR A 48 3.86 -4.48 2.75
CA THR A 48 3.54 -5.35 1.60
C THR A 48 3.24 -6.80 1.94
N LYS A 49 3.18 -7.16 3.23
CA LYS A 49 2.86 -8.52 3.67
C LYS A 49 1.53 -9.05 3.09
N TRP A 50 0.53 -8.18 2.93
CA TRP A 50 -0.80 -8.55 2.43
C TRP A 50 -0.93 -8.52 0.90
N LEU A 51 0.05 -7.99 0.17
CA LEU A 51 -0.01 -7.84 -1.31
C LEU A 51 0.03 -9.20 -2.05
N HIS A 52 0.16 -10.31 -1.33
CA HIS A 52 0.17 -11.65 -1.88
C HIS A 52 -1.29 -12.15 -2.00
N GLY A 53 -1.63 -12.88 -3.07
CA GLY A 53 -2.99 -13.44 -3.25
C GLY A 53 -3.74 -12.78 -4.41
N ASP A 54 -4.89 -12.15 -4.15
CA ASP A 54 -5.78 -11.65 -5.20
C ASP A 54 -5.14 -10.54 -6.06
N LYS A 55 -4.26 -9.73 -5.46
CA LYS A 55 -3.43 -8.75 -6.19
C LYS A 55 -2.50 -9.44 -7.20
N ASN A 56 -1.89 -10.59 -6.85
CA ASN A 56 -1.07 -11.35 -7.80
C ASN A 56 -1.91 -11.89 -8.97
N LYS A 57 -3.16 -12.30 -8.73
CA LYS A 57 -4.07 -12.71 -9.82
C LYS A 57 -4.36 -11.55 -10.77
N GLN A 58 -4.56 -10.35 -10.23
CA GLN A 58 -4.73 -9.13 -11.03
C GLN A 58 -3.49 -8.80 -11.86
N GLU A 59 -2.28 -8.93 -11.29
CA GLU A 59 -1.04 -8.74 -12.04
C GLU A 59 -0.86 -9.76 -13.16
N ILE A 60 -1.17 -11.05 -12.90
CA ILE A 60 -1.15 -12.11 -13.91
C ILE A 60 -2.14 -11.82 -15.05
N ALA A 61 -3.33 -11.31 -14.72
CA ALA A 61 -4.34 -10.96 -15.72
C ALA A 61 -3.86 -9.86 -16.70
N LYS A 62 -3.01 -8.92 -16.26
CA LYS A 62 -2.41 -7.91 -17.15
C LYS A 62 -1.50 -8.55 -18.21
N LEU A 63 -0.80 -9.63 -17.85
CA LEU A 63 0.07 -10.36 -18.78
C LEU A 63 -0.72 -11.12 -19.85
N SER A 64 -1.91 -11.65 -19.51
CA SER A 64 -2.74 -12.40 -20.46
C SER A 64 -3.39 -11.50 -21.52
N VAL A 65 -3.83 -10.30 -21.14
CA VAL A 65 -4.45 -9.34 -22.07
C VAL A 65 -3.48 -8.88 -23.16
N THR A 66 -2.19 -8.78 -22.82
CA THR A 66 -1.14 -8.31 -23.73
C THR A 66 -0.77 -9.34 -24.81
N ARG A 67 -1.11 -10.62 -24.63
CA ARG A 67 -0.73 -11.71 -25.54
C ARG A 67 -1.73 -11.97 -26.67
N THR A 68 -2.91 -11.37 -26.61
CA THR A 68 -4.00 -11.55 -27.60
C THR A 68 -4.14 -10.36 -28.55
N ALA A 69 -3.14 -9.48 -28.63
CA ALA A 69 -3.06 -8.37 -29.58
C ALA A 69 -1.97 -8.61 -30.62
#